data_AF-A0A5P9HKG7-F1
#
_entry.id   AF-A0A5P9HKG7-F1
#
_cell.length_a   1.000
_cell.length_b   1.000
_cell.length_c   1.000
_cell.angle_alpha   90.00
_cell.angle_beta   90.00
_cell.angle_gamma   90.00
#
_symmetry.space_group_name_H-M   'P 1'
#
loop_
_entity.id
_entity.type
_entity.pdbx_description
1 polymer ?
#
loop_
_entity_poly.entity_id
_entity_poly.type
_entity_poly.pdbx_seq_one_letter_code
_entity_poly.pdbx_strand_id
1 'polypeptide(L)'
;MSAARDKKVAKIHSDYSKQKQEQQIKQQKRRRGLYRRLSLFFCLALVTAVLMGKTLLDQRAILQEKEDRKTVVEQELGKLEKEQQHLEEEIVKLNDDDYIAKIARRDYFMSEDDEIIFNVPDDSSSD
;
A
#
# COMPACT_ATOMS: atom_id res chain seq x y z
N MET A 1 45.85 18.41 46.01
CA MET A 1 46.12 19.87 46.05
C MET A 1 44.81 20.63 45.93
N SER A 2 44.64 21.63 46.81
CA SER A 2 43.65 22.72 46.82
C SER A 2 42.14 22.38 46.87
N ALA A 3 41.63 22.24 48.09
CA ALA A 3 40.22 22.46 48.40
C ALA A 3 39.92 23.96 48.34
N ALA A 4 39.11 24.40 47.37
CA ALA A 4 38.73 25.80 47.21
C ALA A 4 37.92 26.27 48.43
N ARG A 5 38.51 27.19 49.19
CA ARG A 5 37.97 27.75 50.42
C ARG A 5 36.79 28.67 50.08
N ASP A 6 35.58 28.24 50.42
CA ASP A 6 34.35 29.00 50.16
C ASP A 6 34.34 30.27 51.02
N LYS A 7 34.65 31.42 50.41
CA LYS A 7 34.70 32.70 51.12
C LYS A 7 33.27 33.17 51.38
N LYS A 8 32.85 33.17 52.64
CA LYS A 8 31.63 33.88 53.09
C LYS A 8 31.82 35.39 52.91
N VAL A 9 31.46 35.89 51.73
CA VAL A 9 31.44 37.33 51.44
C VAL A 9 30.04 37.85 51.77
N ALA A 10 29.97 38.91 52.58
CA ALA A 10 28.70 39.56 52.94
C ALA A 10 28.03 40.14 51.69
N LYS A 11 26.76 39.81 51.48
CA LYS A 11 25.96 40.41 50.39
C LYS A 11 25.74 41.89 50.69
N ILE A 12 26.05 42.75 49.73
CA ILE A 12 25.77 44.19 49.83
C ILE A 12 24.26 44.38 49.96
N HIS A 13 23.81 44.83 51.13
CA HIS A 13 22.40 45.03 51.45
C HIS A 13 21.93 46.39 50.91
N SER A 14 21.97 46.55 49.59
CA SER A 14 21.52 47.78 48.91
C SER A 14 20.09 47.61 48.41
N ASP A 15 19.25 48.65 48.56
CA ASP A 15 17.88 48.64 48.02
C ASP A 15 17.84 48.42 46.50
N TYR A 16 18.88 48.85 45.78
CA TYR A 16 19.05 48.57 44.35
C TYR A 16 19.20 47.07 44.07
N SER A 17 19.99 46.37 44.90
CA SER A 17 20.19 44.92 44.75
C SER A 17 18.92 44.11 45.04
N LYS A 18 18.10 44.55 46.01
CA LYS A 18 16.78 43.99 46.29
C LYS A 18 15.82 44.19 45.12
N GLN A 19 15.72 45.42 44.59
CA GLN A 19 14.86 45.70 43.43
C GLN A 19 15.25 44.85 42.20
N LYS A 20 16.56 44.71 41.93
CA LYS A 20 17.04 43.88 40.82
C LYS A 20 16.71 42.39 41.03
N GLN A 21 16.83 41.87 42.26
CA GLN A 21 16.41 40.50 42.59
C GLN A 21 14.91 40.30 42.40
N GLU A 22 14.07 41.22 42.85
CA GLU A 22 12.62 41.13 42.67
C GLU A 22 12.22 41.16 41.19
N GLN A 23 12.87 42.02 40.39
CA GLN A 23 12.66 42.05 38.94
C GLN A 23 13.05 40.72 38.28
N GLN A 24 14.19 40.13 38.68
CA GLN A 24 14.62 38.82 38.17
C GLN A 24 13.64 37.70 38.56
N ILE A 25 13.15 37.69 39.80
CA ILE A 25 12.14 36.71 40.27
C ILE A 25 10.84 36.88 39.48
N LYS A 26 10.37 38.12 39.25
CA LYS A 26 9.17 38.40 38.44
C LYS A 26 9.35 37.94 36.99
N GLN A 27 10.52 38.18 36.39
CA GLN A 27 10.83 37.72 35.03
C GLN A 27 10.91 36.19 34.94
N GLN A 28 11.53 35.51 35.91
CA GLN A 28 11.56 34.05 35.96
C GLN A 28 10.16 33.44 36.14
N LYS A 29 9.30 34.03 36.98
CA LYS A 29 7.90 33.59 37.10
C LYS A 29 7.14 33.73 35.79
N ARG A 30 7.31 34.85 35.07
CA ARG A 30 6.73 35.05 33.72
C ARG A 30 7.25 34.01 32.72
N ARG A 31 8.57 33.76 32.69
CA ARG A 31 9.18 32.75 31.80
C ARG A 31 8.69 31.33 32.09
N ARG A 32 8.55 30.94 33.36
CA ARG A 32 7.98 29.64 33.74
C ARG A 32 6.57 29.43 33.18
N GLY A 33 5.72 30.45 33.23
CA GLY A 33 4.39 30.39 32.63
C GLY A 33 4.43 30.20 31.11
N LEU A 34 5.34 30.89 30.43
CA LEU A 34 5.54 30.75 28.99
C LEU A 34 6.03 29.36 28.61
N TYR A 35 7.08 28.85 29.25
CA TYR A 35 7.59 27.50 28.98
C TYR A 35 6.59 26.39 29.30
N ARG A 36 5.74 26.58 30.33
CA ARG A 36 4.68 25.61 30.64
C ARG A 36 3.62 25.55 29.54
N ARG A 37 3.24 26.70 28.97
CA ARG A 37 2.34 26.76 27.81
C ARG A 37 3.01 26.18 26.56
N LEU A 38 4.27 26.54 26.31
CA LEU A 38 5.03 26.06 25.15
C LEU A 38 5.25 24.54 25.20
N SER A 39 5.51 23.99 26.39
CA SER A 39 5.65 22.55 26.61
C SER A 39 4.37 21.78 26.30
N LEU A 40 3.19 22.33 26.66
CA LEU A 40 1.91 21.72 26.30
C LEU A 40 1.72 21.67 24.79
N PHE A 41 1.96 22.78 24.10
CA PHE A 41 1.88 22.82 22.64
C PHE A 41 2.90 21.89 21.97
N PHE A 42 4.12 21.80 22.51
CA PHE A 42 5.15 20.91 22.00
C PHE A 42 4.78 19.43 22.18
N CYS A 43 4.26 19.05 23.35
CA CYS A 43 3.76 17.69 23.57
C CYS A 43 2.62 17.35 22.59
N LEU A 44 1.69 18.28 22.39
CA LEU A 44 0.57 18.09 21.47
C LEU A 44 1.05 17.95 20.02
N ALA A 45 2.01 18.80 19.61
CA ALA A 45 2.67 18.72 18.31
C ALA A 45 3.40 17.39 18.09
N LEU A 46 4.10 16.89 19.11
CA LEU A 46 4.76 15.58 19.06
C LEU A 46 3.76 14.44 18.88
N VAL A 47 2.66 14.44 19.63
CA VAL A 47 1.61 13.42 19.47
C VAL A 47 1.04 13.45 18.06
N THR A 48 0.72 14.64 17.53
CA THR A 48 0.22 14.76 16.15
C THR A 48 1.25 14.31 15.13
N ALA A 49 2.53 14.63 15.32
CA ALA A 49 3.60 14.22 14.41
C ALA A 49 3.80 12.69 14.40
N VAL A 50 3.70 12.03 15.56
CA VAL A 50 3.77 10.57 15.66
C VAL A 50 2.59 9.91 14.96
N LEU A 51 1.36 10.41 15.17
CA LEU A 51 0.17 9.89 14.50
C LEU A 51 0.30 10.04 12.97
N MET A 52 0.70 11.23 12.51
CA MET A 52 0.86 11.51 11.09
C MET A 52 1.99 10.67 10.46
N GLY A 53 3.12 10.50 11.16
CA GLY A 53 4.21 9.64 10.75
C GLY A 53 3.81 8.17 10.62
N LYS A 54 2.99 7.66 11.56
CA LYS A 54 2.43 6.29 11.47
C LYS A 54 1.51 6.14 10.26
N THR A 55 0.58 7.07 10.05
CA THR A 55 -0.34 7.02 8.90
C THR A 55 0.39 7.03 7.55
N LEU A 56 1.49 7.76 7.43
CA LEU A 56 2.29 7.82 6.20
C LEU A 56 3.03 6.51 5.90
N LEU A 57 3.50 5.81 6.94
CA LEU A 57 4.16 4.51 6.77
C LEU A 57 3.15 3.43 6.39
N ASP A 58 2.00 3.37 7.08
CA ASP A 58 0.95 2.39 6.81
C ASP A 58 0.36 2.59 5.40
N GLN A 59 0.23 3.84 4.95
CA GLN A 59 -0.24 4.15 3.59
C GLN A 59 0.65 3.54 2.50
N ARG A 60 1.97 3.42 2.69
CA ARG A 60 2.86 2.83 1.68
C ARG A 60 2.64 1.32 1.53
N ALA A 61 2.51 0.61 2.64
CA ALA A 61 2.24 -0.82 2.62
C ALA A 61 0.86 -1.12 2.00
N ILE A 62 -0.16 -0.33 2.37
CA ILE A 62 -1.50 -0.44 1.81
C ILE A 62 -1.51 -0.12 0.31
N LEU A 63 -0.70 0.85 -0.14
CA LEU A 63 -0.62 1.20 -1.55
C LEU A 63 -0.04 0.06 -2.39
N GLN A 64 1.06 -0.55 -1.94
CA GLN A 64 1.67 -1.69 -2.63
C GLN A 64 0.72 -2.89 -2.69
N GLU A 65 0.06 -3.23 -1.57
CA GLU A 65 -0.91 -4.32 -1.56
C GLU A 65 -2.09 -4.06 -2.52
N LYS A 66 -2.54 -2.80 -2.63
CA LYS A 66 -3.58 -2.42 -3.58
C LYS A 66 -3.12 -2.49 -5.03
N GLU A 67 -1.88 -2.10 -5.32
CA GLU A 67 -1.31 -2.21 -6.67
C GLU A 67 -1.17 -3.68 -7.08
N ASP A 68 -0.62 -4.52 -6.22
CA ASP A 68 -0.48 -5.96 -6.49
C ASP A 68 -1.84 -6.61 -6.75
N ARG A 69 -2.82 -6.38 -5.86
CA ARG A 69 -4.19 -6.88 -6.06
C ARG A 69 -4.80 -6.37 -7.37
N LYS A 70 -4.57 -5.11 -7.73
CA LYS A 70 -5.07 -4.55 -8.98
C LYS A 70 -4.48 -5.29 -10.18
N THR A 71 -3.18 -5.54 -10.19
CA THR A 71 -2.53 -6.26 -11.31
C THR A 71 -3.06 -7.69 -11.45
N VAL A 72 -3.29 -8.40 -10.34
CA VAL A 72 -3.86 -9.75 -10.35
C VAL A 72 -5.28 -9.73 -10.94
N VAL A 73 -6.13 -8.81 -10.47
CA VAL A 73 -7.50 -8.68 -10.97
C VAL A 73 -7.54 -8.29 -12.45
N GLU A 74 -6.66 -7.39 -12.90
CA GLU A 74 -6.56 -7.01 -14.33
C GLU A 74 -6.10 -8.20 -15.20
N GLN A 75 -5.18 -9.04 -14.70
CA GLN A 75 -4.76 -10.25 -15.40
C GLN A 75 -5.88 -11.29 -15.47
N GLU A 76 -6.62 -11.49 -14.38
CA GLU A 76 -7.78 -12.38 -14.36
C GLU A 76 -8.86 -11.90 -15.32
N LEU A 77 -9.17 -10.60 -15.30
CA LEU A 77 -10.12 -9.99 -16.23
C LEU A 77 -9.73 -10.25 -17.68
N GLY A 78 -8.47 -9.99 -18.05
CA GLY A 78 -7.99 -10.22 -19.41
C GLY A 78 -7.97 -11.69 -19.83
N LYS A 79 -7.87 -12.63 -18.88
CA LYS A 79 -8.05 -14.07 -19.17
C LYS A 79 -9.52 -14.41 -19.42
N LEU A 80 -10.41 -13.93 -18.55
CA LEU A 80 -11.85 -14.16 -18.70
C LEU A 80 -12.41 -13.53 -19.98
N GLU A 81 -11.95 -12.33 -20.37
CA GLU A 81 -12.36 -11.69 -21.63
C GLU A 81 -11.94 -12.51 -22.86
N LYS A 82 -10.73 -13.08 -22.85
CA LYS A 82 -10.28 -13.98 -23.92
C LYS A 82 -11.08 -15.27 -23.97
N GLU A 83 -11.37 -15.85 -22.81
CA GLU A 83 -12.19 -17.05 -22.71
C GLU A 83 -13.62 -16.77 -23.21
N GLN A 84 -14.19 -15.63 -22.84
CA GLN A 84 -15.48 -15.18 -23.33
C GLN A 84 -15.49 -15.04 -24.86
N GLN A 85 -14.49 -14.37 -25.44
CA GLN A 85 -14.38 -14.22 -26.90
C GLN A 85 -14.25 -15.57 -27.60
N HIS A 86 -13.43 -16.48 -27.05
CA HIS A 86 -13.26 -17.81 -27.60
C HIS A 86 -14.56 -18.62 -27.59
N LEU A 87 -15.28 -18.58 -26.47
CA LEU A 87 -16.57 -19.24 -26.32
C LEU A 87 -17.63 -18.63 -27.24
N GLU A 88 -17.62 -17.31 -27.43
CA GLU A 88 -18.55 -16.62 -28.35
C GLU A 88 -18.28 -17.03 -29.80
N GLU A 89 -17.02 -17.10 -30.22
CA GLU A 89 -16.65 -17.66 -31.53
C GLU A 89 -17.07 -19.12 -31.68
N GLU A 90 -16.91 -19.92 -30.63
CA GLU A 90 -17.31 -21.33 -30.63
C GLU A 90 -18.83 -21.48 -30.74
N ILE A 91 -19.61 -20.65 -30.05
CA ILE A 91 -21.07 -20.59 -30.19
C ILE A 91 -21.47 -20.25 -31.63
N VAL A 92 -20.80 -19.28 -32.26
CA VAL A 92 -21.08 -18.92 -33.66
C VAL A 92 -20.77 -20.10 -34.58
N LYS A 93 -19.63 -20.77 -34.40
CA LYS A 93 -19.25 -21.94 -35.19
C LYS A 93 -20.21 -23.10 -34.97
N LEU A 94 -20.64 -23.36 -33.74
CA LEU A 94 -21.57 -24.44 -33.40
C LEU A 94 -23.02 -24.18 -33.87
N ASN A 95 -23.36 -22.95 -34.24
CA ASN A 95 -24.64 -22.65 -34.90
C ASN A 95 -24.58 -22.80 -36.43
N ASP A 96 -23.41 -23.11 -37.00
CA ASP A 96 -23.20 -23.30 -38.43
C ASP A 96 -23.23 -24.80 -38.78
N ASP A 97 -24.23 -25.21 -39.57
CA ASP A 97 -24.42 -26.59 -39.99
C ASP A 97 -23.20 -27.17 -40.72
N ASP A 98 -22.46 -26.36 -41.50
CA ASP A 98 -21.25 -26.79 -42.20
C ASP A 98 -20.11 -27.13 -41.22
N TYR A 99 -20.04 -26.41 -40.11
CA TYR A 99 -19.06 -26.68 -39.06
C TYR A 99 -19.42 -27.94 -38.25
N ILE A 100 -20.70 -28.13 -37.96
CA ILE A 100 -21.21 -29.36 -37.32
C ILE A 100 -20.95 -30.58 -38.21
N ALA A 101 -21.20 -30.48 -39.52
CA ALA A 101 -20.91 -31.54 -40.47
C ALA A 101 -19.41 -31.89 -40.53
N LYS A 102 -18.51 -30.90 -40.39
CA LYS A 102 -17.06 -31.14 -40.29
C LYS A 102 -16.68 -31.89 -39.01
N ILE A 103 -17.30 -31.56 -37.87
CA ILE A 103 -17.10 -32.31 -36.62
C ILE A 103 -17.62 -33.74 -36.77
N ALA A 104 -18.81 -33.92 -37.35
CA ALA A 104 -19.38 -35.25 -37.61
C ALA A 104 -18.48 -36.11 -38.51
N ARG A 105 -17.91 -35.52 -39.57
CA ARG A 105 -16.93 -36.19 -40.45
C ARG A 105 -15.63 -36.53 -39.70
N ARG A 106 -15.08 -35.62 -38.91
CA ARG A 106 -13.78 -35.77 -38.23
C ARG A 106 -13.83 -36.72 -37.03
N ASP A 107 -14.80 -36.52 -36.15
CA ASP A 107 -14.82 -37.15 -34.82
C ASP A 107 -15.74 -38.39 -34.78
N TYR A 108 -16.72 -38.46 -35.69
CA TYR A 108 -17.71 -39.54 -35.73
C TYR A 108 -17.70 -40.32 -37.05
N PHE A 109 -16.79 -40.01 -37.98
CA PHE A 109 -16.68 -40.64 -39.30
C PHE A 109 -18.02 -40.70 -40.04
N MET A 110 -18.89 -39.69 -39.86
CA MET A 110 -20.15 -39.58 -40.61
C MET A 110 -19.89 -38.98 -41.99
N SER A 111 -20.58 -39.48 -43.00
CA SER A 111 -20.48 -38.99 -44.38
C SER A 111 -21.88 -38.88 -45.00
N GLU A 112 -22.05 -37.97 -45.95
CA GLU A 112 -23.32 -37.82 -46.68
C GLU A 112 -23.49 -38.94 -47.73
N ASP A 113 -24.71 -39.11 -48.23
CA ASP A 113 -25.00 -40.05 -49.31
C ASP A 113 -24.15 -39.68 -50.54
N ASP A 114 -23.37 -40.63 -51.06
CA ASP A 114 -22.32 -40.51 -52.10
C ASP A 114 -20.90 -40.06 -51.66
N GLU A 115 -20.59 -39.97 -50.36
CA GLU A 115 -19.22 -39.75 -49.85
C GLU A 115 -18.50 -41.09 -49.48
N ILE A 116 -17.19 -41.20 -49.75
CA ILE A 116 -16.36 -42.38 -49.41
C ILE A 116 -15.36 -42.03 -48.29
N ILE A 117 -15.43 -42.73 -47.16
CA ILE A 117 -14.54 -42.54 -46.01
C ILE A 117 -13.23 -43.31 -46.21
N PHE A 118 -12.10 -42.60 -46.14
CA PHE A 118 -10.76 -43.20 -46.16
C PHE A 118 -10.19 -43.22 -44.73
N ASN A 119 -9.96 -44.41 -44.18
CA ASN A 119 -9.29 -44.56 -42.89
C ASN A 119 -7.76 -44.65 -43.13
N VAL A 120 -7.05 -43.56 -42.88
CA VAL A 120 -5.58 -43.55 -42.92
C VAL A 120 -5.09 -44.00 -41.55
N PRO A 121 -4.28 -45.07 -41.45
CA PRO A 121 -3.73 -45.47 -40.16
C PRO A 121 -2.88 -44.33 -39.59
N ASP A 122 -3.17 -43.92 -38.35
CA ASP A 122 -2.40 -42.89 -37.66
C ASP A 122 -0.96 -43.37 -37.48
N ASP A 123 0.01 -42.53 -37.86
CA ASP A 123 1.46 -42.77 -37.69
C ASP A 123 1.90 -42.92 -36.21
N SER A 124 0.95 -42.90 -35.26
CA SER A 124 1.19 -43.11 -33.83
C SER A 124 1.04 -44.57 -33.36
N SER A 125 0.65 -45.50 -34.24
CA SER A 125 0.58 -46.94 -33.94
C SER A 125 1.58 -47.78 -34.75
N SER A 126 2.79 -47.26 -34.95
CA SER A 126 3.93 -48.05 -35.43
C SER A 126 4.88 -48.32 -34.26
N ASP A 127 4.63 -49.42 -33.54
CA ASP A 127 5.67 -50.14 -32.79
C ASP A 127 6.50 -50.99 -33.76
#